data_AF-A0A948CWZ2-F1
#
_entry.id   AF-A0A948CWZ2-F1
#
_cell.length_a   1.000
_cell.length_b   1.000
_cell.length_c   1.000
_cell.angle_alpha   90.00
_cell.angle_beta   90.00
_cell.angle_gamma   90.00
#
_symmetry.space_group_name_H-M   'P 1'
#
loop_
_entity.id
_entity.type
_entity.pdbx_description
1 polymer ?
#
loop_
_entity_poly.entity_id
_entity_poly.type
_entity_poly.pdbx_seq_one_letter_code
_entity_poly.pdbx_strand_id
1 'polypeptide(L)'
;MSSVKPQNKNPQLHLYTVSELTQDIKLILENTIPLVWVEGEISNFTHHLSGHMYFSLKDENAVISACLFKNVNQGIKFKLAAGMRVICLGRITVYGKRGQYQIVIEKIEPKGIGSLQLAFQQLKEKLFKEGLFDEKKKKPIPIMPFSVGIATSSTGAAIRDILKILKTEAGFLRVILRPTLVQGEGARDDIVKAILEFNSLPEKVDVLIIGRGGGSMEDLWAFNEEVVARAISVSSIPVISAVGHEIDTTISDLVADLRAETPTAAAKIIVSKKTEILRLLQRDSLLITGFIKEKISNLKDELNAFIARPAFRHPLQKIEELQQDIDGYARSAYVAIHNFTKIMEERLAAAIGKFHALNPISILARGFSLTTTSGGEIIKEASSLKQGDTVRTRLAKGSFQSKVVKIDDR
;
A
#
# COMPACT_ATOMS: atom_id res chain seq x y z
N MET A 1 31.84 28.22 114.45
CA MET A 1 32.37 29.33 113.63
C MET A 1 32.90 28.71 112.35
N SER A 2 32.42 28.94 111.14
CA SER A 2 31.44 29.89 110.62
C SER A 2 30.92 29.33 109.28
N SER A 3 29.60 29.25 109.17
CA SER A 3 28.77 29.59 108.00
C SER A 3 29.30 29.31 106.59
N VAL A 4 28.84 28.17 106.05
CA VAL A 4 28.61 27.93 104.62
C VAL A 4 27.55 28.92 104.12
N LYS A 5 27.92 29.80 103.18
CA LYS A 5 26.96 30.56 102.36
C LYS A 5 26.68 29.77 101.08
N PRO A 6 25.43 29.42 100.76
CA PRO A 6 25.09 28.95 99.43
C PRO A 6 24.95 30.17 98.49
N GLN A 7 25.66 30.16 97.37
CA GLN A 7 25.45 31.11 96.28
C GLN A 7 24.18 30.70 95.52
N ASN A 8 23.06 31.36 95.84
CA ASN A 8 21.87 31.38 95.01
C ASN A 8 22.16 32.17 93.72
N LYS A 9 22.39 31.49 92.59
CA LYS A 9 22.21 32.06 91.26
C LYS A 9 20.80 31.70 90.78
N ASN A 10 19.80 32.45 91.24
CA ASN A 10 18.51 32.49 90.55
C ASN A 10 18.76 33.10 89.15
N PRO A 11 18.41 32.42 88.04
CA PRO A 11 18.38 33.08 86.75
C PRO A 11 17.39 34.24 86.84
N GLN A 12 17.83 35.45 86.54
CA GLN A 12 16.93 36.60 86.39
C GLN A 12 15.87 36.20 85.35
N LEU A 13 14.62 36.05 85.78
CA LEU A 13 13.50 35.74 84.89
C LEU A 13 13.31 36.96 83.98
N HIS A 14 13.82 36.86 82.76
CA HIS A 14 13.69 37.90 81.75
C HIS A 14 12.23 37.91 81.25
N LEU A 15 11.60 39.08 81.27
CA LEU A 15 10.24 39.24 80.76
C LEU A 15 10.30 39.35 79.23
N TYR A 16 10.05 38.23 78.55
CA TYR A 16 9.99 38.19 77.09
C TYR A 16 8.65 38.67 76.57
N THR A 17 8.65 39.50 75.52
CA THR A 17 7.49 39.63 74.65
C THR A 17 7.34 38.39 73.77
N VAL A 18 6.11 38.10 73.30
CA VAL A 18 5.83 36.94 72.43
C VAL A 18 6.70 36.96 71.16
N SER A 19 6.97 38.15 70.63
CA SER A 19 7.83 38.36 69.46
C SER A 19 9.30 38.07 69.75
N GLU A 20 9.82 38.56 70.89
CA GLU A 20 11.21 38.30 71.31
C GLU A 20 11.44 36.81 71.58
N LEU A 21 10.50 36.15 72.26
CA LEU A 21 10.58 34.72 72.53
C LEU A 21 10.61 33.90 71.23
N THR A 22 9.75 34.24 70.26
CA THR A 22 9.69 33.54 68.96
C THR A 22 10.98 33.76 68.15
N GLN A 23 11.56 34.97 68.22
CA GLN A 23 12.79 35.31 67.53
C GLN A 23 14.00 34.58 68.13
N ASP A 24 14.06 34.47 69.47
CA ASP A 24 15.10 33.71 70.16
C ASP A 24 15.02 32.21 69.83
N ILE A 25 13.81 31.62 69.85
CA ILE A 25 13.59 30.22 69.44
C ILE A 25 14.04 30.01 67.99
N LYS A 26 13.74 30.95 67.09
CA LYS A 26 14.19 30.89 65.70
C LYS A 26 15.72 30.89 65.61
N LEU A 27 16.40 31.80 66.30
CA LEU A 27 17.87 31.90 66.29
C LEU A 27 18.54 30.66 66.87
N ILE A 28 17.98 30.10 67.95
CA ILE A 28 18.50 28.87 68.55
C ILE A 28 18.37 27.70 67.57
N LEU A 29 17.20 27.53 66.94
CA LEU A 29 16.98 26.45 65.98
C LEU A 29 17.86 26.57 64.73
N GLU A 30 17.97 27.78 64.16
CA GLU A 30 18.80 28.02 62.97
C GLU A 30 20.30 27.84 63.23
N ASN A 31 20.78 28.12 64.45
CA ASN A 31 22.18 27.95 64.83
C ASN A 31 22.52 26.53 65.30
N THR A 32 21.56 25.83 65.92
CA THR A 32 21.81 24.50 66.51
C THR A 32 21.63 23.39 65.47
N ILE A 33 20.67 23.54 64.56
CA ILE A 33 20.37 22.53 63.55
C ILE A 33 20.94 22.97 62.20
N PRO A 34 22.01 22.32 61.70
CA PRO A 34 22.57 22.63 60.40
C PRO A 34 21.62 22.20 59.27
N LEU A 35 22.08 22.29 58.03
CA LEU A 35 21.36 21.75 56.87
C LEU A 35 21.14 20.24 57.03
N VAL A 36 19.88 19.78 56.95
CA VAL A 36 19.50 18.38 57.22
C VAL A 36 18.75 17.75 56.05
N TRP A 37 18.92 16.43 55.92
CA TRP A 37 18.08 15.58 55.07
C TRP A 37 16.89 15.05 55.88
N VAL A 38 15.69 15.25 55.37
CA VAL A 38 14.43 14.80 55.97
C VAL A 38 13.68 13.96 54.95
N GLU A 39 13.32 12.75 55.36
CA GLU A 39 12.41 11.89 54.61
C GLU A 39 10.98 12.08 55.09
N GLY A 40 10.03 12.14 54.15
CA GLY A 40 8.62 12.14 54.50
C GLY A 40 7.72 11.98 53.29
N GLU A 41 6.45 11.67 53.54
CA GLU A 41 5.41 11.68 52.52
C GLU A 41 4.80 13.08 52.41
N ILE A 42 4.59 13.57 51.19
CA ILE A 42 3.97 14.87 50.93
C ILE A 42 2.48 14.80 51.24
N SER A 43 2.01 15.67 52.12
CA SER A 43 0.59 15.87 52.43
C SER A 43 0.23 17.36 52.33
N ASN A 44 -1.05 17.69 52.16
CA ASN A 44 -1.56 19.07 52.09
C ASN A 44 -0.80 19.98 51.09
N PHE A 45 -0.58 19.48 49.87
CA PHE A 45 0.18 20.20 48.85
C PHE A 45 -0.59 21.40 48.27
N THR A 46 0.00 22.59 48.35
CA THR A 46 -0.55 23.84 47.81
C THR A 46 0.48 24.54 46.92
N HIS A 47 0.09 24.83 45.67
CA HIS A 47 0.89 25.59 44.72
C HIS A 47 0.29 26.98 44.54
N HIS A 48 1.01 28.03 44.97
CA HIS A 48 0.54 29.40 44.83
C HIS A 48 0.94 30.01 43.48
N LEU A 49 0.16 31.00 43.02
CA LEU A 49 0.42 31.80 41.81
C LEU A 49 1.80 32.50 41.81
N SER A 50 2.39 32.70 42.99
CA SER A 50 3.74 33.25 43.17
C SER A 50 4.87 32.28 42.78
N GLY A 51 4.55 31.00 42.52
CA GLY A 51 5.52 29.95 42.19
C GLY A 51 6.17 29.29 43.40
N HIS A 52 5.71 29.62 44.62
CA HIS A 52 6.08 28.94 45.86
C HIS A 52 5.18 27.73 46.11
N MET A 53 5.77 26.64 46.58
CA MET A 53 5.04 25.45 47.02
C MET A 53 5.11 25.32 48.54
N TYR A 54 3.96 25.09 49.16
CA TYR A 54 3.86 24.77 50.57
C TYR A 54 3.19 23.40 50.70
N PHE A 55 3.78 22.54 51.51
CA PHE A 55 3.26 21.22 51.80
C PHE A 55 3.70 20.77 53.18
N SER A 56 3.19 19.64 53.66
CA SER A 56 3.62 19.05 54.93
C SER A 56 4.30 17.72 54.65
N LEU A 57 5.47 17.50 55.25
CA LEU A 57 6.14 16.21 55.26
C LEU A 57 5.67 15.45 56.49
N LYS A 58 5.05 14.29 56.28
CA LYS A 58 4.59 13.40 57.36
C LYS A 58 5.43 12.12 57.39
N ASP A 59 5.68 11.63 58.58
CA ASP A 59 6.11 10.25 58.86
C ASP A 59 5.05 9.55 59.75
N GLU A 60 5.36 8.38 60.32
CA GLU A 60 4.42 7.62 61.16
C GLU A 60 4.05 8.33 62.48
N ASN A 61 4.90 9.24 62.98
CA ASN A 61 4.81 9.81 64.33
C ASN A 61 4.80 11.35 64.36
N ALA A 62 5.17 12.03 63.29
CA ALA A 62 5.40 13.46 63.24
C ALA A 62 5.06 14.08 61.88
N VAL A 63 4.81 15.39 61.91
CA VAL A 63 4.54 16.21 60.72
C VAL A 63 5.31 17.51 60.80
N ILE A 64 5.96 17.92 59.71
CA ILE A 64 6.66 19.20 59.58
C ILE A 64 6.18 19.98 58.36
N SER A 65 5.94 21.28 58.52
CA SER A 65 5.62 22.18 57.42
C SER A 65 6.84 22.41 56.54
N ALA A 66 6.68 22.32 55.23
CA ALA A 66 7.72 22.50 54.24
C ALA A 66 7.40 23.65 53.28
N CYS A 67 8.41 24.46 52.99
CA CYS A 67 8.33 25.58 52.05
C CYS A 67 9.40 25.42 50.97
N LEU A 68 8.99 25.53 49.71
CA LEU A 68 9.86 25.49 48.55
C LEU A 68 9.75 26.82 47.78
N PHE A 69 10.85 27.56 47.72
CA PHE A 69 10.89 28.84 47.02
C PHE A 69 10.97 28.67 45.50
N LYS A 70 10.51 29.68 44.75
CA LYS A 70 10.43 29.67 43.28
C LYS A 70 11.77 29.33 42.61
N ASN A 71 12.87 29.85 43.15
CA ASN A 71 14.22 29.63 42.62
C ASN A 71 14.63 28.16 42.66
N VAL A 72 14.18 27.41 43.67
CA VAL A 72 14.44 25.97 43.79
C VAL A 72 13.45 25.17 42.95
N ASN A 73 12.19 25.60 42.91
CA ASN A 73 11.13 24.99 42.10
C ASN A 73 11.49 24.90 40.61
N GLN A 74 12.16 25.92 40.04
CA GLN A 74 12.59 25.92 38.65
C GLN A 74 13.60 24.81 38.28
N GLY A 75 14.34 24.29 39.26
CA GLY A 75 15.32 23.21 39.05
C GLY A 75 14.74 21.80 39.14
N ILE A 76 13.47 21.66 39.52
CA ILE A 76 12.82 20.35 39.72
C ILE A 76 12.33 19.82 38.37
N LYS A 77 12.89 18.68 37.94
CA LYS A 77 12.54 18.02 36.65
C LYS A 77 11.28 17.13 36.73
N PHE A 78 10.62 17.07 37.87
CA PHE A 78 9.48 16.18 38.14
C PHE A 78 8.37 16.93 38.86
N LYS A 79 7.12 16.46 38.71
CA LYS A 79 5.95 17.10 39.30
C LYS A 79 5.69 16.52 40.70
N LEU A 80 5.77 17.38 41.72
CA LEU A 80 5.41 17.01 43.10
C LEU A 80 3.89 16.81 43.22
N ALA A 81 3.50 15.73 43.91
CA ALA A 81 2.11 15.39 44.17
C ALA A 81 1.93 14.95 45.63
N ALA A 82 0.74 15.17 46.18
CA ALA A 82 0.38 14.63 47.49
C ALA A 82 0.42 13.08 47.44
N GLY A 83 0.94 12.45 48.49
CA GLY A 83 1.17 11.01 48.59
C GLY A 83 2.57 10.55 48.20
N MET A 84 3.40 11.42 47.61
CA MET A 84 4.75 11.06 47.17
C MET A 84 5.73 11.01 48.35
N ARG A 85 6.54 9.96 48.45
CA ARG A 85 7.67 9.90 49.40
C ARG A 85 8.88 10.62 48.80
N VAL A 86 9.41 11.56 49.55
CA VAL A 86 10.52 12.41 49.12
C VAL A 86 11.59 12.49 50.20
N ILE A 87 12.82 12.70 49.74
CA ILE A 87 13.98 13.03 50.56
C ILE A 87 14.31 14.50 50.26
N CYS A 88 14.19 15.35 51.27
CA CYS A 88 14.35 16.79 51.17
C CYS A 88 15.60 17.23 51.93
N LEU A 89 16.46 18.01 51.29
CA LEU A 89 17.55 18.75 51.93
C LEU A 89 17.06 20.16 52.24
N GLY A 90 17.14 20.59 53.50
CA GLY A 90 16.66 21.91 53.88
C GLY A 90 17.12 22.38 55.24
N ARG A 91 16.84 23.66 55.51
CA ARG A 91 17.14 24.32 56.80
C ARG A 91 15.87 24.43 57.62
N ILE A 92 15.96 24.13 58.91
CA ILE A 92 14.87 24.30 59.85
C ILE A 92 14.82 25.77 60.29
N THR A 93 13.65 26.39 60.17
CA THR A 93 13.40 27.78 60.58
C THR A 93 12.03 27.89 61.24
N VAL A 94 11.77 29.00 61.91
CA VAL A 94 10.47 29.30 62.53
C VAL A 94 9.80 30.46 61.81
N TYR A 95 8.53 30.28 61.44
CA TYR A 95 7.73 31.32 60.83
C TYR A 95 7.26 32.32 61.89
N GLY A 96 7.97 33.44 61.99
CA GLY A 96 7.81 34.42 63.09
C GLY A 96 6.40 35.00 63.29
N LYS A 97 5.52 34.99 62.28
CA LYS A 97 4.12 35.47 62.44
C LYS A 97 3.20 34.47 63.14
N ARG A 98 3.51 33.17 63.12
CA ARG A 98 2.66 32.11 63.71
C ARG A 98 3.41 31.21 64.69
N GLY A 99 4.72 31.40 64.87
CA GLY A 99 5.55 30.58 65.76
C GLY A 99 5.66 29.10 65.35
N GLN A 100 5.34 28.77 64.09
CA GLN A 100 5.39 27.39 63.59
C GLN A 100 6.77 27.06 63.03
N TYR A 101 7.32 25.91 63.41
CA TYR A 101 8.54 25.39 62.80
C TYR A 101 8.26 24.88 61.38
N GLN A 102 9.19 25.13 60.47
CA GLN A 102 9.10 24.74 59.08
C GLN A 102 10.49 24.41 58.52
N ILE A 103 10.54 23.58 57.49
CA ILE A 103 11.74 23.32 56.71
C ILE A 103 11.70 24.13 55.40
N VAL A 104 12.74 24.91 55.14
CA VAL A 104 12.96 25.55 53.85
C VAL A 104 13.80 24.61 53.00
N ILE A 105 13.20 24.09 51.92
CA ILE A 105 13.80 23.06 51.08
C ILE A 105 14.73 23.72 50.05
N GLU A 106 16.00 23.29 50.06
CA GLU A 106 17.02 23.65 49.08
C GLU A 106 17.13 22.60 47.95
N LYS A 107 16.91 21.32 48.25
CA LYS A 107 16.89 20.23 47.25
C LYS A 107 15.83 19.20 47.61
N ILE A 108 15.15 18.64 46.61
CA ILE A 108 14.15 17.59 46.80
C ILE A 108 14.37 16.48 45.79
N GLU A 109 14.38 15.25 46.27
CA GLU A 109 14.53 14.04 45.46
C GLU A 109 13.42 13.05 45.81
N PRO A 110 12.76 12.43 44.82
CA PRO A 110 11.74 11.43 45.08
C PRO A 110 12.41 10.14 45.53
N LYS A 111 11.96 9.58 46.66
CA LYS A 111 12.50 8.32 47.19
C LYS A 111 11.90 7.16 46.38
N GLY A 112 12.72 6.48 45.57
CA GLY A 112 12.34 5.27 44.83
C GLY A 112 12.40 5.36 43.30
N ILE A 113 12.37 6.57 42.72
CA ILE A 113 12.43 6.72 41.25
C ILE A 113 13.83 6.37 40.71
N GLY A 114 14.91 6.74 41.40
CA GLY A 114 16.27 6.42 40.97
C GLY A 114 16.57 4.91 40.93
N SER A 115 16.08 4.15 41.91
CA SER A 115 16.25 2.69 41.96
C SER A 115 15.42 1.96 40.90
N LEU A 116 14.17 2.39 40.69
CA LEU A 116 13.31 1.81 39.64
C LEU A 116 13.84 2.17 38.25
N GLN A 117 14.30 3.40 38.03
CA GLN A 117 14.87 3.79 36.75
C GLN A 117 16.20 3.08 36.46
N LEU A 118 17.02 2.86 37.48
CA LEU A 118 18.24 2.04 37.35
C LEU A 118 17.89 0.58 37.01
N ALA A 119 16.93 -0.02 37.72
CA ALA A 119 16.46 -1.38 37.46
C ALA A 119 15.87 -1.52 36.04
N PHE A 120 15.12 -0.53 35.58
CA PHE A 120 14.60 -0.47 34.21
C PHE A 120 15.73 -0.44 33.18
N GLN A 121 16.74 0.42 33.36
CA GLN A 121 17.88 0.49 32.43
C GLN A 121 18.68 -0.82 32.41
N GLN A 122 18.95 -1.41 33.57
CA GLN A 122 19.64 -2.70 33.68
C GLN A 122 18.88 -3.82 32.97
N LEU A 123 17.57 -3.91 33.18
CA LEU A 123 16.74 -4.91 32.52
C LEU A 123 16.64 -4.67 31.01
N LYS A 124 16.48 -3.41 30.59
CA LYS A 124 16.46 -3.02 29.18
C LYS A 124 17.75 -3.46 28.47
N GLU A 125 18.92 -3.18 29.06
CA GLU A 125 20.20 -3.60 28.51
C GLU A 125 20.34 -5.12 28.45
N LYS A 126 19.92 -5.83 29.51
CA LYS A 126 19.93 -7.30 29.55
C LYS A 126 19.11 -7.90 28.41
N LEU A 127 17.84 -7.49 28.27
CA LEU A 127 16.93 -8.02 27.26
C LEU A 127 17.30 -7.59 25.83
N PHE A 128 17.91 -6.41 25.68
CA PHE A 128 18.47 -5.98 24.40
C PHE A 128 19.62 -6.89 23.95
N LYS A 129 20.54 -7.24 24.86
CA LYS A 129 21.65 -8.18 24.55
C LYS A 129 21.16 -9.58 24.20
N GLU A 130 20.04 -10.02 24.77
CA GLU A 130 19.37 -11.28 24.42
C GLU A 130 18.58 -11.20 23.08
N GLY A 131 18.47 -10.00 22.48
CA GLY A 131 17.78 -9.77 21.22
C GLY A 131 16.25 -9.89 21.33
N LEU A 132 15.65 -9.62 22.49
CA LEU A 132 14.18 -9.65 22.64
C LEU A 132 13.49 -8.47 21.92
N PHE A 133 14.23 -7.41 21.60
CA PHE A 133 13.69 -6.21 20.94
C PHE A 133 13.89 -6.23 19.41
N ASP A 134 14.46 -7.30 18.86
CA ASP A 134 14.76 -7.41 17.43
C ASP A 134 13.48 -7.34 16.58
N GLU A 135 13.44 -6.41 15.62
CA GLU A 135 12.30 -6.27 14.70
C GLU A 135 11.99 -7.55 13.92
N LYS A 136 13.00 -8.39 13.65
CA LYS A 136 12.83 -9.67 12.96
C LYS A 136 11.99 -10.69 13.74
N LYS A 137 11.91 -10.57 15.06
CA LYS A 137 11.09 -11.44 15.91
C LYS A 137 9.64 -10.93 16.03
N LYS A 138 9.41 -9.66 15.69
CA LYS A 138 8.10 -9.03 15.79
C LYS A 138 7.17 -9.52 14.67
N LYS A 139 5.94 -9.82 15.03
CA LYS A 139 4.91 -10.35 14.14
C LYS A 139 4.12 -9.20 13.51
N PRO A 140 3.84 -9.25 12.20
CA PRO A 140 2.99 -8.25 11.60
C PRO A 140 1.57 -8.38 12.14
N ILE A 141 1.00 -7.26 12.59
CA ILE A 141 -0.42 -7.21 12.96
C ILE A 141 -1.26 -7.56 11.73
N PRO A 142 -2.23 -8.49 11.81
CA PRO A 142 -3.11 -8.83 10.69
C PRO A 142 -3.76 -7.58 10.08
N ILE A 143 -3.97 -7.60 8.75
CA ILE A 143 -4.64 -6.47 8.06
C ILE A 143 -6.12 -6.45 8.44
N MET A 144 -6.74 -7.61 8.58
CA MET A 144 -8.14 -7.74 8.98
C MET A 144 -8.24 -8.79 10.10
N PRO A 145 -8.01 -8.39 11.36
CA PRO A 145 -8.34 -9.26 12.47
C PRO A 145 -9.86 -9.46 12.52
N PHE A 146 -10.32 -10.65 12.92
CA PHE A 146 -11.71 -10.96 13.21
C PHE A 146 -11.95 -11.18 14.70
N SER A 147 -10.90 -11.48 15.47
CA SER A 147 -10.96 -11.53 16.93
C SER A 147 -9.82 -10.77 17.60
N VAL A 148 -10.17 -9.97 18.60
CA VAL A 148 -9.22 -9.25 19.47
C VAL A 148 -9.36 -9.70 20.91
N GLY A 149 -8.25 -10.14 21.49
CA GLY A 149 -8.12 -10.36 22.93
C GLY A 149 -7.74 -9.06 23.62
N ILE A 150 -8.33 -8.78 24.77
CA ILE A 150 -7.99 -7.61 25.59
C ILE A 150 -7.65 -8.08 27.00
N ALA A 151 -6.42 -7.83 27.43
CA ALA A 151 -5.95 -8.03 28.80
C ALA A 151 -5.79 -6.67 29.49
N THR A 152 -6.82 -6.26 30.23
CA THR A 152 -6.82 -5.01 31.01
C THR A 152 -7.82 -5.10 32.17
N SER A 153 -7.85 -4.08 33.03
CA SER A 153 -8.82 -4.00 34.13
C SER A 153 -10.26 -3.93 33.60
N SER A 154 -11.16 -4.73 34.18
CA SER A 154 -12.59 -4.75 33.81
C SER A 154 -13.36 -3.49 34.18
N THR A 155 -12.86 -2.69 35.13
CA THR A 155 -13.55 -1.49 35.64
C THR A 155 -12.94 -0.17 35.14
N GLY A 156 -11.77 -0.22 34.51
CA GLY A 156 -11.01 0.96 34.09
C GLY A 156 -11.61 1.76 32.92
N ALA A 157 -11.17 3.01 32.76
CA ALA A 157 -11.52 3.83 31.59
C ALA A 157 -10.99 3.22 30.28
N ALA A 158 -9.81 2.59 30.32
CA ALA A 158 -9.14 1.98 29.17
C ALA A 158 -10.03 0.98 28.42
N ILE A 159 -10.71 0.08 29.12
CA ILE A 159 -11.59 -0.92 28.46
C ILE A 159 -12.82 -0.24 27.83
N ARG A 160 -13.38 0.79 28.48
CA ARG A 160 -14.54 1.52 27.94
C ARG A 160 -14.17 2.25 26.65
N ASP A 161 -13.00 2.87 26.62
CA ASP A 161 -12.50 3.60 25.46
C ASP A 161 -12.21 2.65 24.28
N ILE A 162 -11.55 1.52 24.54
CA ILE A 162 -11.33 0.48 23.53
C ILE A 162 -12.67 -0.04 22.99
N LEU A 163 -13.59 -0.44 23.87
CA LEU A 163 -14.88 -1.01 23.48
C LEU A 163 -15.74 -0.01 22.69
N LYS A 164 -15.69 1.28 23.03
CA LYS A 164 -16.42 2.32 22.31
C LYS A 164 -15.96 2.40 20.86
N ILE A 165 -14.64 2.48 20.63
CA ILE A 165 -14.07 2.58 19.28
C ILE A 165 -14.34 1.31 18.48
N LEU A 166 -14.08 0.14 19.07
CA LEU A 166 -14.29 -1.13 18.37
C LEU A 166 -15.77 -1.35 18.01
N LYS A 167 -16.71 -1.01 18.90
CA LYS A 167 -18.15 -1.12 18.59
C LYS A 167 -18.60 -0.16 17.49
N THR A 168 -18.14 1.09 17.53
CA THR A 168 -18.55 2.11 16.56
C THR A 168 -17.95 1.86 15.18
N GLU A 169 -16.66 1.52 15.10
CA GLU A 169 -15.94 1.51 13.83
C GLU A 169 -15.64 0.09 13.31
N ALA A 170 -15.66 -0.94 14.17
CA ALA A 170 -15.33 -2.31 13.83
C ALA A 170 -16.26 -3.36 14.49
N GLY A 171 -17.58 -3.13 14.42
CA GLY A 171 -18.59 -4.00 15.05
C GLY A 171 -18.64 -5.46 14.56
N PHE A 172 -17.88 -5.83 13.52
CA PHE A 172 -17.70 -7.21 13.07
C PHE A 172 -16.64 -7.98 13.90
N LEU A 173 -15.83 -7.27 14.70
CA LEU A 173 -14.79 -7.87 15.52
C LEU A 173 -15.38 -8.58 16.73
N ARG A 174 -14.94 -9.80 16.95
CA ARG A 174 -15.18 -10.52 18.19
C ARG A 174 -14.19 -10.07 19.25
N VAL A 175 -14.69 -9.36 20.26
CA VAL A 175 -13.89 -8.88 21.38
C VAL A 175 -13.97 -9.86 22.54
N ILE A 176 -12.82 -10.35 23.00
CA ILE A 176 -12.70 -11.24 24.16
C ILE A 176 -11.94 -10.49 25.25
N LEU A 177 -12.63 -10.18 26.35
CA LEU A 177 -12.01 -9.53 27.51
C LEU A 177 -11.59 -10.60 28.53
N ARG A 178 -10.31 -10.58 28.90
CA ARG A 178 -9.79 -11.29 30.08
C ARG A 178 -9.48 -10.23 31.13
N PRO A 179 -10.34 -10.03 32.16
CA PRO A 179 -10.07 -9.08 33.24
C PRO A 179 -8.71 -9.38 33.86
N THR A 180 -7.80 -8.41 33.86
CA THR A 180 -6.41 -8.60 34.30
C THR A 180 -6.03 -7.55 35.33
N LEU A 181 -5.34 -7.97 36.39
CA LEU A 181 -4.70 -7.09 37.35
C LEU A 181 -3.52 -6.40 36.65
N VAL A 182 -3.70 -5.10 36.37
CA VAL A 182 -2.70 -4.27 35.66
C VAL A 182 -1.83 -3.43 36.60
N GLN A 183 -2.04 -3.54 37.92
CA GLN A 183 -1.35 -2.76 38.95
C GLN A 183 -1.37 -3.49 40.29
N GLY A 184 -0.42 -3.16 41.16
CA GLY A 184 -0.32 -3.74 42.50
C GLY A 184 0.36 -5.10 42.55
N GLU A 185 0.36 -5.70 43.74
CA GLU A 185 0.98 -6.98 44.00
C GLU A 185 0.27 -8.12 43.23
N GLY A 186 1.04 -8.98 42.58
CA GLY A 186 0.52 -10.07 41.73
C GLY A 186 0.12 -9.67 40.30
N ALA A 187 0.17 -8.38 39.94
CA ALA A 187 -0.18 -7.93 38.59
C ALA A 187 0.68 -8.56 37.49
N ARG A 188 1.99 -8.68 37.71
CA ARG A 188 2.92 -9.28 36.74
C ARG A 188 2.55 -10.73 36.40
N ASP A 189 2.18 -11.52 37.40
CA ASP A 189 1.85 -12.94 37.24
C ASP A 189 0.49 -13.09 36.57
N ASP A 190 -0.46 -12.20 36.87
CA ASP A 190 -1.78 -12.19 36.25
C ASP A 190 -1.74 -11.76 34.77
N ILE A 191 -0.87 -10.80 34.41
CA ILE A 191 -0.62 -10.42 33.01
C ILE A 191 -0.04 -11.61 32.23
N VAL A 192 0.96 -12.30 32.79
CA VAL A 192 1.54 -13.51 32.17
C VAL A 192 0.46 -14.58 31.99
N LYS A 193 -0.35 -14.81 33.02
CA LYS A 193 -1.46 -15.76 32.96
C LYS A 193 -2.47 -15.40 31.86
N ALA A 194 -2.83 -14.13 31.72
CA ALA A 194 -3.71 -13.66 30.65
C ALA A 194 -3.14 -13.95 29.26
N ILE A 195 -1.84 -13.70 29.03
CA ILE A 195 -1.17 -14.00 27.76
C ILE A 195 -1.22 -15.50 27.47
N LEU A 196 -0.90 -16.33 28.46
CA LEU A 196 -0.89 -17.79 28.32
C LEU A 196 -2.30 -18.35 28.07
N GLU A 197 -3.31 -17.83 28.77
CA GLU A 197 -4.72 -18.19 28.56
C GLU A 197 -5.15 -17.87 27.14
N PHE A 198 -4.88 -16.66 26.63
CA PHE A 198 -5.21 -16.29 25.25
C PHE A 198 -4.52 -17.18 24.22
N ASN A 199 -3.26 -17.55 24.45
CA ASN A 199 -2.52 -18.46 23.57
C ASN A 199 -3.04 -19.91 23.60
N SER A 200 -3.72 -20.29 24.68
CA SER A 200 -4.24 -21.66 24.87
C SER A 200 -5.73 -21.79 24.52
N LEU A 201 -6.39 -20.69 24.14
CA LEU A 201 -7.80 -20.73 23.77
C LEU A 201 -8.01 -21.61 22.53
N PRO A 202 -9.06 -22.46 22.51
CA PRO A 202 -9.38 -23.27 21.34
C PRO A 202 -9.85 -22.40 20.16
N GLU A 203 -10.40 -21.22 20.46
CA GLU A 203 -10.81 -20.26 19.45
C GLU A 203 -9.68 -19.28 19.15
N LYS A 204 -9.39 -19.09 17.86
CA LYS A 204 -8.27 -18.26 17.42
C LYS A 204 -8.48 -16.78 17.72
N VAL A 205 -7.54 -16.19 18.45
CA VAL A 205 -7.42 -14.74 18.62
C VAL A 205 -6.37 -14.22 17.63
N ASP A 206 -6.71 -13.20 16.84
CA ASP A 206 -5.83 -12.70 15.79
C ASP A 206 -4.85 -11.64 16.29
N VAL A 207 -5.23 -10.89 17.34
CA VAL A 207 -4.42 -9.85 17.95
C VAL A 207 -4.76 -9.70 19.43
N LEU A 208 -3.76 -9.47 20.27
CA LEU A 208 -3.91 -9.26 21.70
C LEU A 208 -3.55 -7.81 22.05
N ILE A 209 -4.43 -7.09 22.74
CA ILE A 209 -4.12 -5.79 23.35
C ILE A 209 -3.84 -6.01 24.83
N ILE A 210 -2.68 -5.55 25.27
CA ILE A 210 -2.31 -5.50 26.68
C ILE A 210 -2.08 -4.04 27.04
N GLY A 211 -2.73 -3.55 28.08
CA GLY A 211 -2.60 -2.15 28.40
C GLY A 211 -3.31 -1.74 29.68
N ARG A 212 -3.00 -0.53 30.11
CA ARG A 212 -3.62 0.15 31.24
C ARG A 212 -3.89 1.60 30.84
N GLY A 213 -4.92 2.22 31.42
CA GLY A 213 -5.16 3.65 31.24
C GLY A 213 -4.51 4.44 32.38
N GLY A 214 -3.54 5.30 32.06
CA GLY A 214 -2.91 6.24 33.02
C GLY A 214 -2.18 5.58 34.21
N GLY A 215 -1.25 6.30 34.83
CA GLY A 215 -0.59 5.85 36.07
C GLY A 215 0.76 6.51 36.31
N SER A 216 1.25 6.43 37.55
CA SER A 216 2.66 6.73 37.85
C SER A 216 3.58 5.61 37.32
N MET A 217 4.89 5.83 37.30
CA MET A 217 5.86 4.79 36.91
C MET A 217 5.76 3.53 37.79
N GLU A 218 5.45 3.69 39.08
CA GLU A 218 5.27 2.58 40.04
C GLU A 218 4.05 1.72 39.68
N ASP A 219 2.99 2.40 39.24
CA ASP A 219 1.73 1.85 38.79
C ASP A 219 1.87 1.03 37.50
N LEU A 220 2.81 1.41 36.64
CA LEU A 220 3.13 0.72 35.38
C LEU A 220 4.23 -0.34 35.55
N TRP A 221 4.79 -0.49 36.75
CA TRP A 221 5.98 -1.32 36.98
C TRP A 221 5.76 -2.80 36.63
N ALA A 222 4.53 -3.31 36.76
CA ALA A 222 4.18 -4.67 36.37
C ALA A 222 4.49 -4.97 34.88
N PHE A 223 4.49 -3.95 34.01
CA PHE A 223 4.84 -4.06 32.59
C PHE A 223 6.35 -3.93 32.32
N ASN A 224 7.15 -3.58 33.33
CA ASN A 224 8.60 -3.55 33.31
C ASN A 224 9.24 -4.80 33.92
N GLU A 225 8.45 -5.82 34.25
CA GLU A 225 8.95 -7.08 34.81
C GLU A 225 9.43 -8.04 33.72
N GLU A 226 10.54 -8.75 33.99
CA GLU A 226 11.17 -9.66 33.02
C GLU A 226 10.24 -10.79 32.57
N VAL A 227 9.41 -11.31 33.48
CA VAL A 227 8.45 -12.39 33.19
C VAL A 227 7.39 -11.97 32.17
N VAL A 228 6.93 -10.71 32.24
CA VAL A 228 5.96 -10.16 31.28
C VAL A 228 6.61 -9.98 29.92
N ALA A 229 7.82 -9.42 29.88
CA ALA A 229 8.60 -9.26 28.65
C ALA A 229 8.78 -10.60 27.91
N ARG A 230 9.18 -11.65 28.63
CA ARG A 230 9.37 -12.98 28.04
C ARG A 230 8.05 -13.59 27.56
N ALA A 231 6.96 -13.42 28.32
CA ALA A 231 5.63 -13.91 27.91
C ALA A 231 5.13 -13.24 26.62
N ILE A 232 5.34 -11.93 26.46
CA ILE A 232 5.00 -11.20 25.23
C ILE A 232 5.83 -11.73 24.05
N SER A 233 7.14 -11.89 24.23
CA SER A 233 8.04 -12.33 23.15
C SER A 233 7.73 -13.74 22.63
N VAL A 234 7.27 -14.65 23.50
CA VAL A 234 6.96 -16.04 23.13
C VAL A 234 5.50 -16.24 22.71
N SER A 235 4.63 -15.24 22.93
CA SER A 235 3.22 -15.29 22.54
C SER A 235 3.07 -15.65 21.07
N SER A 236 2.25 -16.66 20.74
CA SER A 236 1.92 -17.06 19.36
C SER A 236 1.08 -15.98 18.64
N ILE A 237 0.25 -15.27 19.40
CA ILE A 237 -0.63 -14.18 18.96
C ILE A 237 0.15 -12.86 18.94
N PRO A 238 0.04 -12.03 17.88
CA PRO A 238 0.62 -10.70 17.83
C PRO A 238 0.09 -9.80 18.96
N VAL A 239 1.00 -9.15 19.71
CA VAL A 239 0.70 -8.35 20.89
C VAL A 239 0.89 -6.86 20.60
N ILE A 240 -0.15 -6.07 20.90
CA ILE A 240 -0.11 -4.61 20.92
C ILE A 240 -0.02 -4.16 22.38
N SER A 241 1.09 -3.49 22.72
CA SER A 241 1.23 -2.84 24.03
C SER A 241 0.61 -1.45 23.99
N ALA A 242 -0.26 -1.16 24.95
CA ALA A 242 -1.00 0.08 25.09
C ALA A 242 -0.85 0.64 26.52
N VAL A 243 0.39 0.68 27.01
CA VAL A 243 0.74 1.02 28.40
C VAL A 243 1.36 2.42 28.49
N GLY A 244 2.42 2.67 27.72
CA GLY A 244 3.23 3.88 27.85
C GLY A 244 2.51 5.15 27.39
N HIS A 245 2.79 6.28 28.05
CA HIS A 245 2.44 7.62 27.55
C HIS A 245 3.58 8.14 26.65
N GLU A 246 3.42 9.32 26.05
CA GLU A 246 4.44 9.94 25.18
C GLU A 246 5.84 10.05 25.81
N ILE A 247 5.95 10.06 27.14
CA ILE A 247 7.21 10.30 27.87
C ILE A 247 7.85 9.02 28.46
N ASP A 248 7.05 8.00 28.78
CA ASP A 248 7.51 6.81 29.53
C ASP A 248 7.26 5.52 28.73
N THR A 249 8.29 5.03 28.04
CA THR A 249 8.24 3.73 27.33
C THR A 249 8.54 2.59 28.29
N THR A 250 7.68 1.58 28.34
CA THR A 250 7.86 0.39 29.18
C THR A 250 8.63 -0.72 28.47
N ILE A 251 9.14 -1.72 29.21
CA ILE A 251 9.76 -2.91 28.61
C ILE A 251 8.75 -3.66 27.74
N SER A 252 7.49 -3.76 28.18
CA SER A 252 6.41 -4.36 27.39
C SER A 252 6.22 -3.64 26.05
N ASP A 253 6.32 -2.31 26.01
CA ASP A 253 6.24 -1.55 24.76
C ASP A 253 7.39 -1.84 23.80
N LEU A 254 8.58 -2.14 24.33
CA LEU A 254 9.76 -2.46 23.52
C LEU A 254 9.70 -3.87 22.94
N VAL A 255 9.20 -4.84 23.71
CA VAL A 255 9.09 -6.24 23.30
C VAL A 255 7.88 -6.50 22.41
N ALA A 256 6.77 -5.79 22.63
CA ALA A 256 5.56 -5.98 21.85
C ALA A 256 5.79 -5.82 20.35
N ASP A 257 4.96 -6.53 19.57
CA ASP A 257 5.00 -6.49 18.11
C ASP A 257 4.65 -5.10 17.59
N LEU A 258 3.76 -4.40 18.30
CA LEU A 258 3.43 -3.01 18.02
C LEU A 258 3.18 -2.22 19.31
N ARG A 259 3.71 -1.01 19.38
CA ARG A 259 3.43 -0.05 20.46
C ARG A 259 2.28 0.88 20.07
N ALA A 260 1.37 1.09 21.00
CA ALA A 260 0.34 2.12 20.95
C ALA A 260 0.48 3.06 22.16
N GLU A 261 0.37 4.36 21.93
CA GLU A 261 0.53 5.40 22.97
C GLU A 261 -0.61 5.42 24.00
N THR A 262 -1.76 4.84 23.66
CA THR A 262 -2.91 4.73 24.55
C THR A 262 -3.74 3.49 24.20
N PRO A 263 -4.55 2.97 25.15
CA PRO A 263 -5.57 1.98 24.86
C PRO A 263 -6.46 2.36 23.65
N THR A 264 -6.83 3.64 23.58
CA THR A 264 -7.61 4.24 22.49
C THR A 264 -6.86 4.17 21.14
N ALA A 265 -5.56 4.47 21.12
CA ALA A 265 -4.73 4.37 19.93
C ALA A 265 -4.59 2.91 19.45
N ALA A 266 -4.48 1.95 20.36
CA ALA A 266 -4.44 0.53 20.01
C ALA A 266 -5.71 0.09 19.27
N ALA A 267 -6.89 0.54 19.73
CA ALA A 267 -8.14 0.28 19.04
C ALA A 267 -8.18 0.94 17.64
N LYS A 268 -7.71 2.19 17.51
CA LYS A 268 -7.65 2.90 16.23
C LYS A 268 -6.73 2.23 15.22
N ILE A 269 -5.61 1.66 15.65
CA ILE A 269 -4.70 0.91 14.76
C ILE A 269 -5.44 -0.26 14.13
N ILE A 270 -6.20 -1.03 14.92
CA ILE A 270 -7.00 -2.14 14.42
C ILE A 270 -8.07 -1.65 13.42
N VAL A 271 -8.74 -0.54 13.73
CA VAL A 271 -9.78 0.04 12.88
C VAL A 271 -9.22 0.61 11.57
N SER A 272 -8.08 1.30 11.60
CA SER A 272 -7.50 1.98 10.43
C SER A 272 -7.26 1.03 9.25
N LYS A 273 -6.95 -0.23 9.53
CA LYS A 273 -6.72 -1.24 8.49
C LYS A 273 -8.02 -1.64 7.76
N LYS A 274 -9.18 -1.56 8.43
CA LYS A 274 -10.50 -1.75 7.80
C LYS A 274 -10.79 -0.65 6.78
N THR A 275 -10.55 0.60 7.14
CA THR A 275 -10.85 1.74 6.26
C THR A 275 -9.95 1.71 5.02
N GLU A 276 -8.72 1.25 5.15
CA GLU A 276 -7.81 1.01 4.03
C GLU A 276 -8.35 -0.05 3.05
N ILE A 277 -8.81 -1.21 3.55
CA ILE A 277 -9.41 -2.25 2.70
C ILE A 277 -10.65 -1.72 1.97
N LEU A 278 -11.56 -1.04 2.68
CA LEU A 278 -12.76 -0.48 2.06
C LEU A 278 -12.42 0.53 0.97
N ARG A 279 -11.38 1.33 1.18
CA ARG A 279 -10.88 2.29 0.18
C ARG A 279 -10.33 1.57 -1.05
N LEU A 280 -9.55 0.50 -0.87
CA LEU A 280 -9.04 -0.31 -1.97
C LEU A 280 -10.18 -0.95 -2.77
N LEU A 281 -11.16 -1.57 -2.10
CA LEU A 281 -12.33 -2.16 -2.73
C LEU A 281 -13.18 -1.14 -3.49
N GLN A 282 -13.38 0.05 -2.94
CA GLN A 282 -14.10 1.13 -3.62
C GLN A 282 -13.36 1.62 -4.87
N ARG A 283 -12.03 1.81 -4.78
CA ARG A 283 -11.20 2.19 -5.91
C ARG A 283 -11.28 1.15 -7.03
N ASP A 284 -11.10 -0.11 -6.68
CA ASP A 284 -11.07 -1.19 -7.67
C ASP A 284 -12.45 -1.41 -8.31
N SER A 285 -13.54 -1.27 -7.54
CA SER A 285 -14.92 -1.28 -8.05
C SER A 285 -15.19 -0.16 -9.06
N LEU A 286 -14.71 1.06 -8.79
CA LEU A 286 -14.84 2.19 -9.71
C LEU A 286 -14.05 1.95 -11.01
N LEU A 287 -12.83 1.42 -10.90
CA LEU A 287 -12.00 1.09 -12.07
C LEU A 287 -12.68 0.02 -12.94
N ILE A 288 -13.12 -1.10 -12.34
CA ILE A 288 -13.80 -2.18 -13.05
C ILE A 288 -15.06 -1.67 -13.76
N THR A 289 -15.86 -0.86 -13.06
CA THR A 289 -17.08 -0.26 -13.64
C THR A 289 -16.75 0.66 -14.82
N GLY A 290 -15.67 1.44 -14.72
CA GLY A 290 -15.17 2.27 -15.81
C GLY A 290 -14.78 1.45 -17.04
N PHE A 291 -13.93 0.43 -16.84
CA PHE A 291 -13.48 -0.47 -17.91
C PHE A 291 -14.65 -1.19 -18.61
N ILE A 292 -15.63 -1.69 -17.84
CA ILE A 292 -16.80 -2.35 -18.41
C ILE A 292 -17.61 -1.38 -19.26
N LYS A 293 -17.85 -0.15 -18.76
CA LYS A 293 -18.59 0.87 -19.52
C LYS A 293 -17.88 1.26 -20.82
N GLU A 294 -16.58 1.47 -20.77
CA GLU A 294 -15.76 1.79 -21.94
C GLU A 294 -15.79 0.64 -22.96
N LYS A 295 -15.60 -0.60 -22.50
CA LYS A 295 -15.64 -1.78 -23.38
C LYS A 295 -17.00 -1.94 -24.06
N ILE A 296 -18.10 -1.73 -23.32
CA ILE A 296 -19.45 -1.74 -23.88
C ILE A 296 -19.64 -0.62 -24.91
N SER A 297 -19.12 0.59 -24.64
CA SER A 297 -19.19 1.70 -25.61
C SER A 297 -18.46 1.36 -26.90
N ASN A 298 -17.21 0.89 -26.80
CA ASN A 298 -16.39 0.54 -27.96
C ASN A 298 -17.05 -0.56 -28.80
N LEU A 299 -17.63 -1.58 -28.15
CA LEU A 299 -18.36 -2.64 -28.86
C LEU A 299 -19.63 -2.12 -29.54
N LYS A 300 -20.34 -1.16 -28.94
CA LYS A 300 -21.49 -0.50 -29.57
C LYS A 300 -21.05 0.33 -30.78
N ASP A 301 -19.95 1.06 -30.66
CA ASP A 301 -19.41 1.87 -31.75
C ASP A 301 -18.91 1.00 -32.91
N GLU A 302 -18.23 -0.11 -32.62
CA GLU A 302 -17.87 -1.12 -33.63
C GLU A 302 -19.12 -1.69 -34.31
N LEU A 303 -20.15 -2.07 -33.55
CA LEU A 303 -21.40 -2.58 -34.09
C LEU A 303 -22.08 -1.54 -35.00
N ASN A 304 -22.16 -0.30 -34.55
CA ASN A 304 -22.72 0.81 -35.33
C ASN A 304 -21.90 1.04 -36.61
N ALA A 305 -20.57 0.94 -36.54
CA ALA A 305 -19.70 1.04 -37.70
C ALA A 305 -19.95 -0.12 -38.69
N PHE A 306 -20.14 -1.36 -38.21
CA PHE A 306 -20.49 -2.50 -39.06
C PHE A 306 -21.85 -2.30 -39.74
N ILE A 307 -22.87 -1.87 -39.00
CA ILE A 307 -24.21 -1.57 -39.53
C ILE A 307 -24.16 -0.42 -40.54
N ALA A 308 -23.30 0.57 -40.33
CA ALA A 308 -23.16 1.72 -41.23
C ALA A 308 -22.44 1.39 -42.54
N ARG A 309 -21.83 0.20 -42.69
CA ARG A 309 -21.14 -0.16 -43.93
C ARG A 309 -22.11 -0.23 -45.12
N PRO A 310 -21.71 0.24 -46.32
CA PRO A 310 -22.56 0.25 -47.50
C PRO A 310 -23.15 -1.12 -47.86
N ALA A 311 -22.38 -2.19 -47.64
CA ALA A 311 -22.79 -3.57 -47.87
C ALA A 311 -24.06 -3.97 -47.09
N PHE A 312 -24.30 -3.38 -45.92
CA PHE A 312 -25.49 -3.64 -45.09
C PHE A 312 -26.57 -2.58 -45.24
N ARG A 313 -26.24 -1.37 -45.69
CA ARG A 313 -27.23 -0.29 -45.93
C ARG A 313 -27.97 -0.43 -47.25
N HIS A 314 -27.28 -0.81 -48.32
CA HIS A 314 -27.87 -0.94 -49.66
C HIS A 314 -27.45 -2.25 -50.35
N PRO A 315 -27.76 -3.42 -49.75
CA PRO A 315 -27.38 -4.71 -50.33
C PRO A 315 -27.96 -4.93 -51.73
N LEU A 316 -29.20 -4.46 -51.96
CA LEU A 316 -29.84 -4.55 -53.27
C LEU A 316 -29.11 -3.70 -54.33
N GLN A 317 -28.66 -2.50 -53.97
CA GLN A 317 -27.92 -1.65 -54.90
C GLN A 317 -26.57 -2.29 -55.30
N LYS A 318 -25.88 -2.96 -54.36
CA LYS A 318 -24.65 -3.70 -54.70
C LYS A 318 -24.92 -4.91 -55.60
N ILE A 319 -26.06 -5.58 -55.42
CA ILE A 319 -26.49 -6.67 -56.30
C ILE A 319 -26.83 -6.13 -57.68
N GLU A 320 -27.53 -5.00 -57.78
CA GLU A 320 -27.85 -4.32 -59.04
C GLU A 320 -26.59 -3.90 -59.80
N GLU A 321 -25.58 -3.33 -59.12
CA GLU A 321 -24.27 -3.03 -59.72
C GLU A 321 -23.60 -4.29 -60.29
N LEU A 322 -23.57 -5.38 -59.52
CA LEU A 322 -22.98 -6.64 -59.97
C LEU A 322 -23.77 -7.27 -61.14
N GLN A 323 -25.09 -7.10 -61.16
CA GLN A 323 -25.91 -7.51 -62.30
C GLN A 323 -25.58 -6.70 -63.56
N GLN A 324 -25.42 -5.38 -63.44
CA GLN A 324 -24.98 -4.53 -64.55
C GLN A 324 -23.59 -4.91 -65.06
N ASP A 325 -22.65 -5.23 -64.17
CA ASP A 325 -21.32 -5.70 -64.55
C ASP A 325 -21.41 -7.02 -65.32
N ILE A 326 -22.22 -7.98 -64.86
CA ILE A 326 -22.46 -9.25 -65.56
C ILE A 326 -23.04 -9.02 -66.96
N ASP A 327 -24.04 -8.14 -67.10
CA ASP A 327 -24.63 -7.79 -68.39
C ASP A 327 -23.60 -7.15 -69.33
N GLY A 328 -22.73 -6.28 -68.79
CA GLY A 328 -21.63 -5.66 -69.51
C GLY A 328 -20.60 -6.67 -70.00
N TYR A 329 -20.20 -7.61 -69.15
CA TYR A 329 -19.30 -8.71 -69.50
C TYR A 329 -19.92 -9.64 -70.53
N ALA A 330 -21.20 -10.00 -70.38
CA ALA A 330 -21.92 -10.84 -71.32
C ALA A 330 -22.00 -10.18 -72.72
N ARG A 331 -22.30 -8.89 -72.78
CA ARG A 331 -22.31 -8.12 -74.03
C ARG A 331 -20.93 -8.05 -74.67
N SER A 332 -19.90 -7.80 -73.87
CA SER A 332 -18.52 -7.74 -74.34
C SER A 332 -18.05 -9.09 -74.90
N ALA A 333 -18.38 -10.18 -74.21
CA ALA A 333 -18.10 -11.55 -74.67
C ALA A 333 -18.82 -11.84 -75.99
N TYR A 334 -20.11 -11.47 -76.12
CA TYR A 334 -20.88 -11.66 -77.35
C TYR A 334 -20.23 -10.93 -78.54
N VAL A 335 -19.87 -9.65 -78.37
CA VAL A 335 -19.21 -8.87 -79.43
C VAL A 335 -17.84 -9.45 -79.78
N ALA A 336 -17.06 -9.87 -78.80
CA ALA A 336 -15.75 -10.49 -79.03
C ALA A 336 -15.88 -11.80 -79.82
N ILE A 337 -16.82 -12.67 -79.44
CA ILE A 337 -17.11 -13.92 -80.17
C ILE A 337 -17.55 -13.63 -81.59
N HIS A 338 -18.50 -12.70 -81.78
CA HIS A 338 -19.03 -12.36 -83.10
C HIS A 338 -17.94 -11.79 -84.04
N ASN A 339 -17.10 -10.89 -83.53
CA ASN A 339 -15.98 -10.35 -84.30
C ASN A 339 -14.95 -11.45 -84.62
N PHE A 340 -14.66 -12.33 -83.67
CA PHE A 340 -13.75 -13.44 -83.89
C PHE A 340 -14.27 -14.38 -84.98
N THR A 341 -15.55 -14.78 -84.93
CA THR A 341 -16.16 -15.64 -85.95
C THR A 341 -16.10 -14.99 -87.33
N LYS A 342 -16.42 -13.70 -87.43
CA LYS A 342 -16.37 -12.96 -88.70
C LYS A 342 -14.95 -12.92 -89.28
N ILE A 343 -13.94 -12.64 -88.46
CA ILE A 343 -12.53 -12.63 -88.91
C ILE A 343 -12.11 -14.03 -89.38
N MET A 344 -12.55 -15.09 -88.70
CA MET A 344 -12.25 -16.47 -89.12
C MET A 344 -12.92 -16.82 -90.46
N GLU A 345 -14.17 -16.40 -90.67
CA GLU A 345 -14.87 -16.57 -91.96
C GLU A 345 -14.16 -15.85 -93.10
N GLU A 346 -13.76 -14.59 -92.90
CA GLU A 346 -13.01 -13.80 -93.89
C GLU A 346 -11.66 -14.46 -94.22
N ARG A 347 -10.95 -14.97 -93.21
CA ARG A 347 -9.69 -15.72 -93.41
C ARG A 347 -9.91 -17.01 -94.17
N LEU A 348 -10.96 -17.76 -93.87
CA LEU A 348 -11.32 -18.99 -94.57
C LEU A 348 -11.65 -18.69 -96.03
N ALA A 349 -12.47 -17.67 -96.29
CA ALA A 349 -12.80 -17.22 -97.64
C ALA A 349 -11.55 -16.81 -98.44
N ALA A 350 -10.63 -16.06 -97.82
CA ALA A 350 -9.36 -15.69 -98.44
C ALA A 350 -8.48 -16.91 -98.74
N ALA A 351 -8.42 -17.89 -97.84
CA ALA A 351 -7.67 -19.14 -98.05
C ALA A 351 -8.27 -19.97 -99.20
N ILE A 352 -9.60 -20.08 -99.28
CA ILE A 352 -10.31 -20.72 -100.38
C ILE A 352 -10.04 -19.99 -101.70
N GLY A 353 -10.08 -18.66 -101.70
CA GLY A 353 -9.76 -17.85 -102.88
C GLY A 353 -8.33 -18.08 -103.38
N LYS A 354 -7.34 -18.12 -102.46
CA LYS A 354 -5.95 -18.46 -102.80
C LYS A 354 -5.82 -19.87 -103.36
N PHE A 355 -6.50 -20.84 -102.75
CA PHE A 355 -6.52 -22.23 -103.25
C PHE A 355 -7.05 -22.31 -104.69
N HIS A 356 -8.15 -21.62 -105.00
CA HIS A 356 -8.68 -21.57 -106.37
C HIS A 356 -7.74 -20.85 -107.34
N ALA A 357 -7.08 -19.77 -106.93
CA ALA A 357 -6.15 -19.03 -107.78
C ALA A 357 -4.88 -19.83 -108.12
N LEU A 358 -4.41 -20.67 -107.19
CA LEU A 358 -3.22 -21.51 -107.36
C LEU A 358 -3.54 -22.88 -107.97
N ASN A 359 -4.81 -23.21 -108.18
CA ASN A 359 -5.20 -24.47 -108.81
C ASN A 359 -4.85 -24.46 -110.31
N PRO A 360 -3.95 -25.34 -110.81
CA PRO A 360 -3.54 -25.36 -112.21
C PRO A 360 -4.69 -25.52 -113.22
N ILE A 361 -5.79 -26.16 -112.79
CA ILE A 361 -6.98 -26.35 -113.61
C ILE A 361 -7.71 -25.02 -113.83
N SER A 362 -7.71 -24.11 -112.85
CA SER A 362 -8.38 -22.81 -112.98
C SER A 362 -7.61 -21.87 -113.93
N ILE A 363 -6.27 -21.98 -113.96
CA ILE A 363 -5.42 -21.26 -114.90
C ILE A 363 -5.68 -21.74 -116.34
N LEU A 364 -5.73 -23.06 -116.56
CA LEU A 364 -6.06 -23.62 -117.86
C LEU A 364 -7.49 -23.25 -118.31
N ALA A 365 -8.45 -23.21 -117.39
CA ALA A 365 -9.84 -22.81 -117.66
C ALA A 365 -9.99 -21.35 -118.13
N ARG A 366 -9.06 -20.46 -117.79
CA ARG A 366 -9.04 -19.06 -118.25
C ARG A 366 -8.51 -18.89 -119.68
N GLY A 367 -8.22 -19.98 -120.39
CA GLY A 367 -7.76 -19.95 -121.78
C GLY A 367 -6.24 -20.02 -121.96
N PHE A 368 -5.48 -20.13 -120.86
CA PHE A 368 -4.07 -20.44 -120.94
C PHE A 368 -3.86 -21.92 -121.29
N SER A 369 -2.74 -22.20 -121.93
CA SER A 369 -2.36 -23.55 -122.31
C SER A 369 -1.00 -23.89 -121.72
N LEU A 370 -0.80 -25.15 -121.35
CA LEU A 370 0.49 -25.65 -120.86
C LEU A 370 1.16 -26.42 -122.00
N THR A 371 2.27 -25.90 -122.50
CA THR A 371 3.03 -26.54 -123.58
C THR A 371 4.21 -27.32 -122.98
N THR A 372 4.34 -28.57 -123.38
CA THR A 372 5.36 -29.53 -122.90
C THR A 372 6.11 -30.15 -124.08
N THR A 373 7.35 -30.57 -123.87
CA THR A 373 8.13 -31.34 -124.84
C THR A 373 7.54 -32.74 -125.01
N SER A 374 7.99 -33.49 -126.03
CA SER A 374 7.61 -34.89 -126.21
C SER A 374 7.96 -35.79 -125.01
N GLY A 375 8.96 -35.40 -124.20
CA GLY A 375 9.35 -36.06 -122.96
C GLY A 375 8.56 -35.63 -121.70
N GLY A 376 7.67 -34.65 -121.81
CA GLY A 376 6.81 -34.19 -120.71
C GLY A 376 7.35 -33.01 -119.88
N GLU A 377 8.48 -32.43 -120.26
CA GLU A 377 9.03 -31.24 -119.59
C GLU A 377 8.30 -29.96 -120.02
N ILE A 378 8.06 -29.04 -119.08
CA ILE A 378 7.34 -27.79 -119.35
C ILE A 378 8.24 -26.81 -120.09
N ILE A 379 7.77 -26.33 -121.22
CA ILE A 379 8.45 -25.31 -122.02
C ILE A 379 8.07 -23.94 -121.47
N LYS A 380 9.05 -23.20 -120.94
CA LYS A 380 8.85 -21.84 -120.40
C LYS A 380 9.37 -20.74 -121.32
N GLU A 381 10.38 -21.03 -122.13
CA GLU A 381 11.06 -20.08 -123.01
C GLU A 381 11.14 -20.64 -124.43
N ALA A 382 10.93 -19.80 -125.44
CA ALA A 382 10.90 -20.22 -126.84
C ALA A 382 12.27 -20.70 -127.36
N SER A 383 13.36 -20.15 -126.82
CA SER A 383 14.76 -20.50 -127.10
C SER A 383 15.11 -21.98 -126.83
N SER A 384 14.31 -22.66 -125.99
CA SER A 384 14.50 -24.08 -125.67
C SER A 384 14.01 -25.03 -126.77
N LEU A 385 13.32 -24.51 -127.79
CA LEU A 385 12.80 -25.29 -128.90
C LEU A 385 13.67 -25.15 -130.15
N LYS A 386 13.64 -26.18 -131.02
CA LYS A 386 14.20 -26.12 -132.37
C LYS A 386 13.09 -26.24 -133.41
N GLN A 387 13.34 -25.66 -134.59
CA GLN A 387 12.42 -25.80 -135.72
C GLN A 387 12.29 -27.28 -136.10
N GLY A 388 11.06 -27.77 -136.22
CA GLY A 388 10.73 -29.18 -136.46
C GLY A 388 10.37 -29.98 -135.21
N ASP A 389 10.64 -29.47 -134.01
CA ASP A 389 10.31 -30.16 -132.76
C ASP A 389 8.80 -30.36 -132.60
N THR A 390 8.41 -31.50 -132.01
CA THR A 390 7.01 -31.78 -131.69
C THR A 390 6.73 -31.43 -130.25
N VAL A 391 5.78 -30.52 -130.02
CA VAL A 391 5.33 -30.07 -128.71
C VAL A 391 3.92 -30.56 -128.45
N ARG A 392 3.60 -30.81 -127.17
CA ARG A 392 2.26 -31.17 -126.72
C ARG A 392 1.68 -30.04 -125.89
N THR A 393 0.54 -29.51 -126.30
CA THR A 393 -0.16 -28.43 -125.62
C THR A 393 -1.41 -28.97 -124.94
N ARG A 394 -1.52 -28.73 -123.63
CA ARG A 394 -2.68 -29.09 -122.81
C ARG A 394 -3.54 -27.86 -122.55
N LEU A 395 -4.84 -28.00 -122.78
CA LEU A 395 -5.86 -26.98 -122.53
C LEU A 395 -6.69 -27.34 -121.28
N ALA A 396 -7.65 -26.48 -120.92
CA ALA A 396 -8.63 -26.74 -119.86
C ALA A 396 -9.28 -28.11 -119.98
N LYS A 397 -9.59 -28.52 -121.22
CA LYS A 397 -10.10 -29.84 -121.58
C LYS A 397 -9.37 -30.32 -122.82
N GLY A 398 -8.73 -31.49 -122.73
CA GLY A 398 -8.01 -32.11 -123.83
C GLY A 398 -6.57 -31.60 -124.03
N SER A 399 -5.89 -32.21 -124.99
CA SER A 399 -4.52 -31.87 -125.39
C SER A 399 -4.33 -32.18 -126.87
N PHE A 400 -3.50 -31.40 -127.56
CA PHE A 400 -3.11 -31.66 -128.95
C PHE A 400 -1.60 -31.60 -129.11
N GLN A 401 -1.10 -32.11 -130.24
CA GLN A 401 0.31 -32.05 -130.61
C GLN A 401 0.49 -31.11 -131.79
N SER A 402 1.62 -30.42 -131.82
CA SER A 402 1.97 -29.48 -132.88
C SER A 402 3.45 -29.55 -133.18
N LYS A 403 3.83 -29.27 -134.42
CA LYS A 403 5.24 -29.12 -134.81
C LYS A 403 5.60 -27.65 -134.87
N VAL A 404 6.79 -27.32 -134.37
CA VAL A 404 7.32 -25.96 -134.37
C VAL A 404 7.77 -25.61 -135.79
N VAL A 405 7.00 -24.76 -136.47
CA VAL A 405 7.29 -24.36 -137.86
C VAL A 405 8.26 -23.18 -137.93
N LYS A 406 8.21 -22.27 -136.96
CA LYS A 406 9.05 -21.08 -136.88
C LYS A 406 9.16 -20.66 -135.41
N ILE A 407 10.32 -20.20 -135.00
CA ILE A 407 10.57 -19.65 -133.66
C ILE A 407 10.98 -18.20 -133.86
N ASP A 408 10.22 -17.29 -133.26
CA ASP A 408 10.53 -15.87 -133.21
C ASP A 408 10.78 -15.53 -131.74
N ASP A 409 12.04 -15.28 -131.39
CA ASP A 409 12.40 -14.76 -130.08
C ASP A 409 12.08 -13.26 -130.05
N ARG A 410 11.13 -12.88 -129.20
CA ARG A 410 10.73 -11.49 -128.97
C ARG A 410 11.48 -10.89 -127.80
#